data_AF-A0A814KZ24-F1
#
_entry.id   AF-A0A814KZ24-F1
#
_cell.length_a   1.000
_cell.length_b   1.000
_cell.length_c   1.000
_cell.angle_alpha   90.00
_cell.angle_beta   90.00
_cell.angle_gamma   90.00
#
_symmetry.space_group_name_H-M   'P 1'
#
loop_
_entity.id
_entity.type
_entity.pdbx_description
1 polymer ?
#
loop_
_entity_poly.entity_id
_entity_poly.type
_entity_poly.pdbx_seq_one_letter_code
_entity_poly.pdbx_strand_id
1 'polypeptide(L)'
;MPRRCSNCHRETPPTQLRSCPHCRKEFTTSLRASPSTIPFAKHDRSPRISLGHIRPRASSSAAAHRITPRENDTPVSCQYKKVCAEYLSSLRWDKSFFDRQHNRCYCENCYSSSREDTTVQGGSKYVLPRGWCRFGLHVDQVRADIDRIWSKWIVTYHGTRPMAAQSIIQHRQFLLPGDTCIDGTKVAILPDHIPGKNHIYTSPTIAYSSYEAYCPPQRFHSQQTGKTYDARLVLQCRQQPGSYKVQGETINAGSKRLCPFIPNDQIEIFTEVRAAVVPYGVLIHLTEV
;
A
#
# COMPACT_ATOMS: atom_id res chain seq x y z
N MET A 1 -18.06 35.53 30.07
CA MET A 1 -18.42 34.11 29.90
C MET A 1 -17.16 33.26 29.98
N PRO A 2 -17.20 32.08 30.65
CA PRO A 2 -16.06 31.17 30.72
C PRO A 2 -15.61 30.76 29.32
N ARG A 3 -14.29 30.69 29.09
CA ARG A 3 -13.74 30.30 27.79
C ARG A 3 -13.41 28.81 27.84
N ARG A 4 -13.93 28.05 26.87
CA ARG A 4 -13.61 26.63 26.69
C ARG A 4 -12.38 26.51 25.81
N CYS A 5 -11.32 25.89 26.32
CA CYS A 5 -10.08 25.70 25.54
C CYS A 5 -10.33 24.74 24.37
N SER A 6 -9.96 25.12 23.15
CA SER A 6 -10.14 24.28 21.95
C SER A 6 -9.29 23.01 21.94
N ASN A 7 -8.22 22.96 22.75
CA ASN A 7 -7.31 21.81 22.80
C ASN A 7 -7.68 20.78 23.88
N CYS A 8 -8.12 21.21 25.07
CA CYS A 8 -8.43 20.29 26.18
C CYS A 8 -9.89 20.33 26.63
N HIS A 9 -10.71 21.18 26.01
CA HIS A 9 -12.15 21.33 26.25
C HIS A 9 -12.57 21.67 27.68
N ARG A 10 -11.63 22.02 28.55
CA ARG A 10 -11.91 22.51 29.91
C ARG A 10 -12.30 23.99 29.87
N GLU A 11 -13.25 24.33 30.72
CA GLU A 11 -13.68 25.70 30.93
C GLU A 11 -12.72 26.40 31.88
N THR A 12 -12.38 27.64 31.55
CA THR A 12 -11.52 28.48 32.38
C THR A 12 -12.27 29.74 32.81
N PRO A 13 -12.08 30.20 34.06
CA PRO A 13 -12.66 31.45 34.53
C PRO A 13 -12.25 32.61 33.62
N PRO A 14 -13.10 33.64 33.46
CA PRO A 14 -12.78 34.80 32.66
C PRO A 14 -11.61 35.57 33.31
N THR A 15 -10.40 35.29 32.88
CA THR A 15 -9.15 35.95 33.30
C THR A 15 -8.30 36.27 32.08
N GLN A 16 -7.45 37.29 32.18
CA GLN A 16 -6.56 37.77 31.09
C GLN A 16 -5.37 36.83 30.81
N LEU A 17 -5.54 35.52 30.96
CA LEU A 17 -4.48 34.55 30.70
C LEU A 17 -4.28 34.40 29.19
N ARG A 18 -3.05 34.62 28.71
CA ARG A 18 -2.67 34.44 27.30
C ARG A 18 -2.67 32.97 26.87
N SER A 19 -2.59 32.05 27.82
CA SER A 19 -2.52 30.60 27.59
C SER A 19 -3.35 29.82 28.62
N CYS A 20 -3.78 28.61 28.24
CA CYS A 20 -4.56 27.73 29.09
C CYS A 20 -3.69 27.18 30.24
N PRO A 21 -4.10 27.30 31.52
CA PRO A 21 -3.29 26.84 32.65
C PRO A 21 -3.11 25.31 32.70
N HIS A 22 -3.96 24.54 32.03
CA HIS A 22 -3.88 23.08 32.01
C HIS A 22 -2.95 22.52 30.92
N CYS A 23 -2.88 23.16 29.75
CA CYS A 23 -2.09 22.64 28.62
C CYS A 23 -1.07 23.63 28.06
N ARG A 24 -0.98 24.82 28.65
CA ARG A 24 -0.06 25.93 28.31
C ARG A 24 -0.13 26.45 26.86
N LYS A 25 -1.09 26.01 26.05
CA LYS A 25 -1.30 26.51 24.69
C LYS A 25 -2.00 27.88 24.70
N GLU A 26 -1.56 28.77 23.83
CA GLU A 26 -2.10 30.13 23.68
C GLU A 26 -3.54 30.12 23.16
N PHE A 27 -4.36 31.06 23.64
CA PHE A 27 -5.69 31.28 23.08
C PHE A 27 -5.55 32.06 21.78
N THR A 28 -5.94 31.47 20.65
CA THR A 28 -5.85 32.14 19.34
C THR A 28 -6.79 33.34 19.29
N THR A 29 -6.22 34.53 19.07
CA THR A 29 -6.98 35.76 18.81
C THR A 29 -7.46 35.77 17.37
N SER A 30 -8.72 35.41 17.14
CA SER A 30 -9.38 35.68 15.86
C SER A 30 -9.69 37.18 15.77
N LEU A 31 -8.85 37.92 15.05
CA LEU A 31 -9.21 39.24 14.54
C LEU A 31 -10.12 39.05 13.33
N ARG A 32 -11.34 39.58 13.42
CA ARG A 32 -12.34 39.61 12.34
C ARG A 32 -11.84 40.52 11.22
N ALA A 33 -11.70 39.98 10.01
CA ALA A 33 -11.61 40.79 8.79
C ALA A 33 -13.04 41.10 8.30
N SER A 34 -13.31 42.39 8.04
CA SER A 34 -14.57 42.87 7.48
C SER A 34 -14.61 42.66 5.96
N PRO A 35 -15.79 42.53 5.33
CA PRO A 35 -15.89 42.23 3.90
C PRO A 35 -15.79 43.52 3.06
N SER A 36 -14.87 43.53 2.09
CA SER A 36 -14.79 44.56 1.05
C SER A 36 -15.69 44.23 -0.13
N THR A 37 -16.50 45.22 -0.49
CA THR A 37 -17.39 45.30 -1.64
C THR A 37 -16.64 45.21 -2.98
N ILE A 38 -17.11 44.33 -3.88
CA ILE A 38 -16.69 44.27 -5.29
C ILE A 38 -17.80 44.88 -6.15
N PRO A 39 -17.53 45.86 -7.04
CA PRO A 39 -18.51 46.35 -7.99
C PRO A 39 -18.54 45.49 -9.26
N PHE A 40 -19.77 45.26 -9.74
CA PHE A 40 -20.13 44.70 -11.03
C PHE A 40 -19.59 45.54 -12.19
N ALA A 41 -18.95 44.89 -13.17
CA ALA A 41 -18.79 45.42 -14.53
C ALA A 41 -19.28 44.39 -15.56
N LYS A 42 -20.19 44.87 -16.42
CA LYS A 42 -20.75 44.16 -17.59
C LYS A 42 -19.86 44.37 -18.82
N HIS A 43 -20.15 43.57 -19.86
CA HIS A 43 -19.66 43.55 -21.24
C HIS A 43 -18.51 42.58 -21.51
N ASP A 44 -18.38 41.93 -22.66
CA ASP A 44 -19.28 41.53 -23.77
C ASP A 44 -18.38 40.66 -24.69
N ARG A 45 -18.98 39.74 -25.46
CA ARG A 45 -18.46 39.07 -26.67
C ARG A 45 -17.31 38.06 -26.57
N SER A 46 -17.72 36.81 -26.77
CA SER A 46 -16.92 35.70 -27.31
C SER A 46 -16.47 35.95 -28.75
N PRO A 47 -15.34 35.34 -29.17
CA PRO A 47 -15.17 34.87 -30.53
C PRO A 47 -15.22 33.33 -30.59
N ARG A 48 -16.06 32.83 -31.50
CA ARG A 48 -16.09 31.43 -31.96
C ARG A 48 -14.72 31.04 -32.49
N ILE A 49 -14.14 29.95 -31.99
CA ILE A 49 -13.03 29.25 -32.63
C ILE A 49 -13.61 28.01 -33.30
N SER A 50 -13.37 27.90 -34.60
CA SER A 50 -13.84 26.83 -35.48
C SER A 50 -13.17 25.49 -35.15
N LEU A 51 -13.98 24.43 -35.04
CA LEU A 51 -13.53 23.03 -35.01
C LEU A 51 -13.03 22.62 -36.41
N GLY A 52 -11.73 22.79 -36.64
CA GLY A 52 -11.03 22.19 -37.78
C GLY A 52 -10.80 20.71 -37.56
N HIS A 53 -11.26 19.89 -38.51
CA HIS A 53 -10.94 18.46 -38.61
C HIS A 53 -9.43 18.24 -38.71
N ILE A 54 -8.86 17.49 -37.77
CA ILE A 54 -7.52 16.90 -37.91
C ILE A 54 -7.67 15.38 -37.71
N ARG A 55 -7.56 14.64 -38.82
CA ARG A 55 -7.35 13.18 -38.84
C ARG A 55 -5.84 12.88 -38.99
N PRO A 56 -5.40 11.68 -38.60
CA PRO A 56 -4.23 11.48 -37.77
C PRO A 56 -2.94 11.38 -38.59
N ARG A 57 -1.84 11.90 -38.04
CA ARG A 57 -0.50 11.63 -38.54
C ARG A 57 0.08 10.46 -37.77
N ALA A 58 0.27 9.34 -38.46
CA ALA A 58 1.08 8.23 -37.99
C ALA A 58 2.54 8.69 -37.88
N SER A 59 3.14 8.53 -36.71
CA SER A 59 4.60 8.60 -36.55
C SER A 59 5.06 7.57 -35.52
N SER A 60 5.55 6.45 -36.08
CA SER A 60 6.77 5.75 -35.70
C SER A 60 7.21 5.76 -34.22
N SER A 61 7.11 4.57 -33.62
CA SER A 61 8.17 3.90 -32.85
C SER A 61 8.94 4.74 -31.82
N ALA A 62 8.43 4.74 -30.59
CA ALA A 62 9.27 4.75 -29.40
C ALA A 62 9.04 3.42 -28.66
N ALA A 63 10.01 2.52 -28.79
CA ALA A 63 10.00 1.20 -28.18
C ALA A 63 9.84 1.33 -26.66
N ALA A 64 8.66 0.99 -26.14
CA ALA A 64 8.49 0.64 -24.75
C ALA A 64 9.40 -0.56 -24.49
N HIS A 65 10.47 -0.33 -23.73
CA HIS A 65 11.42 -1.35 -23.33
C HIS A 65 10.69 -2.33 -22.38
N ARG A 66 10.01 -3.30 -22.99
CA ARG A 66 9.36 -4.43 -22.33
C ARG A 66 10.46 -5.39 -21.89
N ILE A 67 11.22 -5.02 -20.85
CA ILE A 67 12.04 -5.97 -20.11
C ILE A 67 11.16 -6.55 -19.00
N THR A 68 10.28 -7.45 -19.39
CA THR A 68 9.81 -8.52 -18.50
C THR A 68 10.47 -9.80 -19.02
N PRO A 69 11.18 -10.58 -18.19
CA PRO A 69 11.58 -11.92 -18.60
C PRO A 69 10.34 -12.67 -19.07
N ARG A 70 10.39 -13.25 -20.28
CA ARG A 70 9.27 -13.93 -20.95
C ARG A 70 8.52 -14.87 -19.97
N GLU A 71 7.21 -14.70 -19.96
CA GLU A 71 6.20 -15.46 -19.22
C GLU A 71 6.05 -16.90 -19.71
N ASN A 72 7.01 -17.82 -19.49
CA ASN A 72 6.73 -19.25 -19.73
C ASN A 72 7.55 -20.31 -18.96
N ASP A 73 8.40 -19.92 -18.00
CA ASP A 73 9.18 -20.88 -17.20
C ASP A 73 8.48 -21.39 -15.94
N THR A 74 7.16 -21.25 -15.84
CA THR A 74 6.46 -21.93 -14.74
C THR A 74 6.24 -23.37 -15.17
N PRO A 75 6.83 -24.39 -14.51
CA PRO A 75 6.49 -25.78 -14.81
C PRO A 75 4.97 -25.94 -14.77
N VAL A 76 4.42 -26.58 -15.82
CA VAL A 76 2.98 -26.72 -16.13
C VAL A 76 2.18 -27.27 -14.93
N SER A 77 2.84 -27.85 -13.94
CA SER A 77 2.24 -28.34 -12.69
C SER A 77 3.11 -28.03 -11.45
N CYS A 78 3.22 -26.76 -11.05
CA CYS A 78 3.78 -26.42 -9.74
C CYS A 78 2.81 -26.78 -8.60
N GLN A 79 3.12 -27.83 -7.81
CA GLN A 79 2.29 -28.25 -6.67
C GLN A 79 2.16 -27.15 -5.61
N TYR A 80 3.26 -26.48 -5.28
CA TYR A 80 3.22 -25.36 -4.31
C TYR A 80 2.24 -24.25 -4.72
N LYS A 81 2.23 -23.88 -6.00
CA LYS A 81 1.28 -22.90 -6.56
C LYS A 81 -0.17 -23.39 -6.43
N LYS A 82 -0.42 -24.70 -6.64
CA LYS A 82 -1.77 -25.28 -6.50
C LYS A 82 -2.27 -25.22 -5.05
N VAL A 83 -1.44 -25.58 -4.07
CA VAL A 83 -1.80 -25.50 -2.65
C VAL A 83 -1.97 -24.04 -2.20
N CYS A 84 -1.11 -23.12 -2.66
CA CYS A 84 -1.32 -21.68 -2.43
C CYS A 84 -2.64 -21.17 -3.03
N ALA A 85 -3.03 -21.68 -4.21
CA ALA A 85 -4.29 -21.31 -4.85
C ALA A 85 -5.51 -21.91 -4.11
N GLU A 86 -5.35 -23.09 -3.52
CA GLU A 86 -6.35 -23.70 -2.64
C GLU A 86 -6.57 -22.86 -1.38
N TYR A 87 -5.49 -22.44 -0.71
CA TYR A 87 -5.57 -21.52 0.41
C TYR A 87 -6.28 -20.22 0.02
N LEU A 88 -5.88 -19.58 -1.09
CA LEU A 88 -6.56 -18.37 -1.57
C LEU A 88 -8.07 -18.60 -1.81
N SER A 89 -8.42 -19.75 -2.39
CA SER A 89 -9.83 -20.10 -2.64
C SER A 89 -10.61 -20.30 -1.34
N SER A 90 -9.95 -20.82 -0.29
CA SER A 90 -10.56 -20.99 1.04
C SER A 90 -10.94 -19.66 1.70
N LEU A 91 -10.29 -18.55 1.32
CA LEU A 91 -10.61 -17.21 1.80
C LEU A 91 -11.92 -16.66 1.21
N ARG A 92 -12.48 -17.30 0.18
CA ARG A 92 -13.77 -16.94 -0.47
C ARG A 92 -13.84 -15.49 -0.97
N TRP A 93 -12.71 -14.91 -1.38
CA TRP A 93 -12.70 -13.60 -2.02
C TRP A 93 -13.28 -13.66 -3.42
N ASP A 94 -13.84 -12.55 -3.88
CA ASP A 94 -14.41 -12.46 -5.22
C ASP A 94 -13.31 -12.70 -6.28
N LYS A 95 -13.57 -13.62 -7.22
CA LYS A 95 -12.63 -13.98 -8.28
C LYS A 95 -12.37 -12.80 -9.23
N SER A 96 -13.30 -11.85 -9.34
CA SER A 96 -13.17 -10.64 -10.15
C SER A 96 -12.11 -9.66 -9.67
N PHE A 97 -11.55 -9.87 -8.46
CA PHE A 97 -10.38 -9.12 -8.02
C PHE A 97 -9.09 -9.54 -8.72
N PHE A 98 -9.04 -10.74 -9.29
CA PHE A 98 -7.79 -11.37 -9.70
C PHE A 98 -7.58 -11.41 -11.21
N ASP A 99 -6.38 -11.04 -11.62
CA ASP A 99 -5.88 -11.23 -12.97
C ASP A 99 -4.91 -12.41 -13.02
N ARG A 100 -5.40 -13.54 -13.55
CA ARG A 100 -4.64 -14.78 -13.62
C ARG A 100 -3.41 -14.69 -14.53
N GLN A 101 -3.39 -13.76 -15.49
CA GLN A 101 -2.25 -13.57 -16.40
C GLN A 101 -1.01 -13.12 -15.61
N HIS A 102 -1.20 -12.46 -14.47
CA HIS A 102 -0.12 -11.96 -13.63
C HIS A 102 0.24 -12.87 -12.45
N ASN A 103 -0.29 -14.09 -12.40
CA ASN A 103 0.09 -15.07 -11.38
C ASN A 103 1.54 -15.54 -11.56
N ARG A 104 2.32 -15.58 -10.48
CA ARG A 104 3.73 -16.00 -10.52
C ARG A 104 4.14 -16.75 -9.27
N CYS A 105 4.79 -17.90 -9.44
CA CYS A 105 5.33 -18.65 -8.31
C CYS A 105 6.84 -18.38 -8.17
N TYR A 106 7.30 -18.18 -6.96
CA TYR A 106 8.70 -17.94 -6.61
C TYR A 106 9.27 -19.06 -5.73
N CYS A 107 8.65 -20.24 -5.69
CA CYS A 107 9.26 -21.41 -5.08
C CYS A 107 10.49 -21.86 -5.89
N GLU A 108 11.34 -22.69 -5.28
CA GLU A 108 12.61 -23.14 -5.89
C GLU A 108 12.42 -23.76 -7.29
N ASN A 109 11.31 -24.49 -7.49
CA ASN A 109 11.00 -25.13 -8.78
C ASN A 109 10.57 -24.14 -9.88
N CYS A 110 10.03 -22.96 -9.52
CA CYS A 110 9.53 -21.96 -10.47
C CYS A 110 10.46 -20.75 -10.62
N TYR A 111 11.32 -20.54 -9.63
CA TYR A 111 12.27 -19.44 -9.59
C TYR A 111 13.54 -19.94 -8.91
N SER A 112 14.44 -20.52 -9.70
CA SER A 112 15.66 -21.17 -9.21
C SER A 112 16.54 -20.22 -8.41
N SER A 113 17.28 -20.77 -7.45
CA SER A 113 18.31 -20.08 -6.66
C SER A 113 19.38 -19.39 -7.50
N SER A 114 19.63 -19.84 -8.73
CA SER A 114 20.56 -19.19 -9.67
C SER A 114 20.07 -17.83 -10.20
N ARG A 115 18.78 -17.51 -10.06
CA ARG A 115 18.23 -16.21 -10.46
C ARG A 115 18.53 -15.12 -9.43
N GLU A 116 18.33 -13.87 -9.81
CA GLU A 116 18.57 -12.74 -8.93
C GLU A 116 17.62 -12.73 -7.73
N ASP A 117 18.11 -12.26 -6.58
CA ASP A 117 17.33 -12.04 -5.35
C ASP A 117 16.71 -10.64 -5.29
N THR A 118 17.22 -9.71 -6.09
CA THR A 118 16.76 -8.32 -6.09
C THR A 118 16.63 -7.81 -7.51
N THR A 119 15.83 -6.77 -7.67
CA THR A 119 15.72 -6.04 -8.92
C THR A 119 15.39 -4.57 -8.64
N VAL A 120 15.45 -3.73 -9.67
CA VAL A 120 15.20 -2.30 -9.58
C VAL A 120 13.95 -1.94 -10.37
N GLN A 121 13.03 -1.22 -9.73
CA GLN A 121 11.80 -0.77 -10.35
C GLN A 121 11.40 0.61 -9.82
N GLY A 122 11.04 1.53 -10.72
CA GLY A 122 10.73 2.91 -10.32
C GLY A 122 11.92 3.64 -9.68
N GLY A 123 13.15 3.24 -10.06
CA GLY A 123 14.39 3.79 -9.50
C GLY A 123 14.76 3.26 -8.11
N SER A 124 14.03 2.30 -7.54
CA SER A 124 14.33 1.73 -6.23
C SER A 124 14.55 0.22 -6.29
N LYS A 125 15.51 -0.25 -5.50
CA LYS A 125 15.82 -1.69 -5.34
C LYS A 125 14.80 -2.33 -4.40
N TYR A 126 14.30 -3.51 -4.77
CA TYR A 126 13.47 -4.33 -3.90
C TYR A 126 13.87 -5.81 -3.98
N VAL A 127 13.52 -6.57 -2.95
CA VAL A 127 13.83 -7.99 -2.82
C VAL A 127 12.71 -8.82 -3.44
N LEU A 128 13.06 -9.78 -4.28
CA LEU A 128 12.10 -10.69 -4.89
C LEU A 128 11.57 -11.70 -3.85
N PRO A 129 10.28 -12.05 -3.87
CA PRO A 129 9.66 -12.78 -2.78
C PRO A 129 9.89 -14.30 -2.93
N ARG A 130 11.15 -14.74 -2.83
CA ARG A 130 11.51 -16.17 -2.91
C ARG A 130 10.74 -17.01 -1.91
N GLY A 131 10.25 -18.16 -2.35
CA GLY A 131 9.37 -19.04 -1.59
C GLY A 131 7.89 -18.69 -1.65
N TRP A 132 7.49 -17.51 -2.18
CA TRP A 132 6.08 -17.09 -2.19
C TRP A 132 5.38 -17.41 -3.51
N CYS A 133 4.05 -17.45 -3.49
CA CYS A 133 3.22 -17.49 -4.68
C CYS A 133 2.39 -16.21 -4.82
N ARG A 134 2.56 -15.49 -5.92
CA ARG A 134 1.79 -14.29 -6.26
C ARG A 134 0.55 -14.65 -7.07
N PHE A 135 -0.57 -14.13 -6.63
CA PHE A 135 -1.82 -14.05 -7.38
C PHE A 135 -2.03 -12.60 -7.82
N GLY A 136 -2.09 -12.35 -9.13
CA GLY A 136 -2.21 -11.02 -9.69
C GLY A 136 -3.57 -10.40 -9.37
N LEU A 137 -3.59 -9.10 -9.10
CA LEU A 137 -4.83 -8.33 -8.90
C LEU A 137 -5.11 -7.45 -10.12
N HIS A 138 -6.38 -7.24 -10.41
CA HIS A 138 -6.77 -6.21 -11.36
C HIS A 138 -6.45 -4.82 -10.80
N VAL A 139 -5.69 -4.06 -11.59
CA VAL A 139 -5.41 -2.64 -11.34
C VAL A 139 -6.19 -1.83 -12.37
N ASP A 140 -6.68 -0.66 -11.94
CA ASP A 140 -7.31 0.32 -12.85
C ASP A 140 -6.31 0.74 -13.93
N GLN A 141 -6.55 0.31 -15.17
CA GLN A 141 -5.61 0.52 -16.28
C GLN A 141 -5.50 1.99 -16.68
N VAL A 142 -6.62 2.72 -16.68
CA VAL A 142 -6.63 4.16 -17.02
C VAL A 142 -5.75 4.92 -16.05
N ARG A 143 -5.91 4.66 -14.75
CA ARG A 143 -5.06 5.25 -13.72
C ARG A 143 -3.60 4.80 -13.87
N ALA A 144 -3.37 3.51 -14.10
CA ALA A 144 -2.02 2.97 -14.22
C ALA A 144 -1.22 3.62 -15.35
N ASP A 145 -1.88 3.92 -16.47
CA ASP A 145 -1.27 4.57 -17.63
C ASP A 145 -0.98 6.06 -17.37
N ILE A 146 -1.95 6.81 -16.82
CA ILE A 146 -1.81 8.24 -16.52
C ILE A 146 -0.70 8.47 -15.48
N ASP A 147 -0.76 7.74 -14.37
CA ASP A 147 0.21 7.86 -13.27
C ASP A 147 1.55 7.15 -13.58
N ARG A 148 1.61 6.43 -14.71
CA ARG A 148 2.73 5.61 -15.17
C ARG A 148 3.20 4.62 -14.10
N ILE A 149 2.26 4.03 -13.37
CA ILE A 149 2.48 3.19 -12.18
C ILE A 149 3.54 2.13 -12.45
N TRP A 150 3.43 1.43 -13.57
CA TRP A 150 4.32 0.30 -13.86
C TRP A 150 5.77 0.71 -14.10
N SER A 151 6.01 1.88 -14.70
CA SER A 151 7.36 2.37 -15.02
C SER A 151 7.99 3.20 -13.90
N LYS A 152 7.19 4.04 -13.21
CA LYS A 152 7.70 5.05 -12.29
C LYS A 152 7.59 4.66 -10.82
N TRP A 153 6.57 3.88 -10.43
CA TRP A 153 6.31 3.61 -9.02
C TRP A 153 7.19 2.47 -8.52
N ILE A 154 7.71 2.63 -7.30
CA ILE A 154 8.54 1.63 -6.64
C ILE A 154 7.70 0.41 -6.26
N VAL A 155 8.35 -0.73 -6.03
CA VAL A 155 7.69 -1.94 -5.53
C VAL A 155 7.92 -2.06 -4.04
N THR A 156 6.85 -2.28 -3.29
CA THR A 156 6.88 -2.52 -1.84
C THR A 156 5.94 -3.66 -1.43
N TYR A 157 6.06 -4.08 -0.18
CA TYR A 157 5.29 -5.17 0.43
C TYR A 157 4.55 -4.66 1.67
N HIS A 158 3.32 -5.11 1.86
CA HIS A 158 2.52 -4.80 3.04
C HIS A 158 1.99 -6.08 3.67
N GLY A 159 2.47 -6.41 4.87
CA GLY A 159 1.96 -7.53 5.67
C GLY A 159 0.67 -7.15 6.34
N THR A 160 -0.33 -8.03 6.28
CA THR A 160 -1.60 -7.81 6.96
C THR A 160 -2.35 -9.12 7.15
N ARG A 161 -3.52 -9.06 7.81
CA ARG A 161 -4.43 -10.21 7.96
C ARG A 161 -5.30 -10.35 6.71
N PRO A 162 -5.78 -11.56 6.38
CA PRO A 162 -6.63 -11.78 5.20
C PRO A 162 -7.84 -10.84 5.13
N MET A 163 -8.58 -10.62 6.22
CA MET A 163 -9.74 -9.74 6.22
C MET A 163 -9.39 -8.28 5.89
N ALA A 164 -8.30 -7.76 6.45
CA ALA A 164 -7.83 -6.42 6.14
C ALA A 164 -7.35 -6.32 4.69
N ALA A 165 -6.63 -7.32 4.18
CA ALA A 165 -6.26 -7.39 2.77
C ALA A 165 -7.48 -7.37 1.84
N GLN A 166 -8.52 -8.15 2.15
CA GLN A 166 -9.76 -8.17 1.38
C GLN A 166 -10.40 -6.77 1.33
N SER A 167 -10.50 -6.10 2.47
CA SER A 167 -11.03 -4.74 2.56
C SER A 167 -10.21 -3.76 1.70
N ILE A 168 -8.88 -3.82 1.76
CA ILE A 168 -7.98 -2.98 0.96
C ILE A 168 -8.20 -3.21 -0.54
N ILE A 169 -8.31 -4.47 -0.97
CA ILE A 169 -8.51 -4.85 -2.37
C ILE A 169 -9.89 -4.39 -2.86
N GLN A 170 -10.94 -4.68 -2.10
CA GLN A 170 -12.31 -4.37 -2.48
C GLN A 170 -12.55 -2.86 -2.59
N HIS A 171 -12.00 -2.07 -1.66
CA HIS A 171 -12.15 -0.61 -1.66
C HIS A 171 -11.06 0.11 -2.45
N ARG A 172 -10.06 -0.61 -2.96
CA ARG A 172 -8.87 -0.05 -3.65
C ARG A 172 -8.18 1.05 -2.84
N GLN A 173 -8.25 0.94 -1.51
CA GLN A 173 -7.78 1.95 -0.58
C GLN A 173 -7.21 1.26 0.64
N PHE A 174 -5.99 1.65 1.01
CA PHE A 174 -5.39 1.21 2.25
C PHE A 174 -6.16 1.75 3.45
N LEU A 175 -6.43 0.86 4.40
CA LEU A 175 -7.00 1.21 5.69
C LEU A 175 -5.93 1.88 6.55
N LEU A 176 -6.34 2.88 7.31
CA LEU A 176 -5.54 3.49 8.37
C LEU A 176 -6.02 3.01 9.75
N PRO A 177 -5.18 3.12 10.80
CA PRO A 177 -5.61 2.86 12.17
C PRO A 177 -6.90 3.63 12.51
N GLY A 178 -7.90 2.91 13.04
CA GLY A 178 -9.24 3.42 13.31
C GLY A 178 -10.28 3.21 12.20
N ASP A 179 -9.87 2.87 10.97
CA ASP A 179 -10.80 2.47 9.90
C ASP A 179 -11.49 1.13 10.25
N THR A 180 -12.63 0.86 9.61
CA THR A 180 -13.40 -0.38 9.80
C THR A 180 -13.35 -1.24 8.54
N CYS A 181 -13.01 -2.51 8.70
CA CYS A 181 -13.03 -3.51 7.64
C CYS A 181 -14.45 -3.84 7.20
N ILE A 182 -14.58 -4.53 6.06
CA ILE A 182 -15.87 -4.91 5.49
C ILE A 182 -16.74 -5.78 6.40
N ASP A 183 -16.13 -6.58 7.27
CA ASP A 183 -16.81 -7.43 8.24
C ASP A 183 -17.16 -6.69 9.54
N GLY A 184 -16.89 -5.38 9.63
CA GLY A 184 -17.07 -4.59 10.84
C GLY A 184 -15.87 -4.63 11.80
N THR A 185 -14.81 -5.38 11.49
CA THR A 185 -13.59 -5.42 12.32
C THR A 185 -12.89 -4.06 12.30
N LYS A 186 -12.61 -3.48 13.47
CA LYS A 186 -11.83 -2.24 13.55
C LYS A 186 -10.34 -2.51 13.37
N VAL A 187 -9.68 -1.70 12.56
CA VAL A 187 -8.22 -1.70 12.48
C VAL A 187 -7.66 -1.12 13.77
N ALA A 188 -7.03 -1.99 14.56
CA ALA A 188 -6.56 -1.64 15.90
C ALA A 188 -5.54 -0.48 15.86
N ILE A 189 -5.68 0.43 16.81
CA ILE A 189 -4.63 1.36 17.20
C ILE A 189 -3.82 0.62 18.26
N LEU A 190 -2.61 0.18 17.94
CA LEU A 190 -1.79 -0.59 18.89
C LEU A 190 -1.42 0.24 20.13
N PRO A 191 -1.19 -0.39 21.31
CA PRO A 191 -0.97 0.30 22.58
C PRO A 191 0.20 1.30 22.64
N ASP A 192 1.12 1.30 21.67
CA ASP A 192 2.23 2.26 21.56
C ASP A 192 2.14 3.15 20.31
N HIS A 193 0.96 3.21 19.70
CA HIS A 193 0.74 4.03 18.52
C HIS A 193 0.89 5.51 18.89
N ILE A 194 1.98 6.12 18.43
CA ILE A 194 2.24 7.54 18.62
C ILE A 194 1.05 8.32 18.03
N PRO A 195 0.35 9.15 18.82
CA PRO A 195 -0.76 9.96 18.32
C PRO A 195 -0.33 10.75 17.08
N GLY A 196 -1.07 10.61 15.98
CA GLY A 196 -0.79 11.29 14.71
C GLY A 196 0.03 10.49 13.69
N LYS A 197 0.50 9.27 14.00
CA LYS A 197 1.22 8.40 13.04
C LYS A 197 0.30 7.42 12.30
N ASN A 198 -0.85 7.89 11.83
CA ASN A 198 -1.79 7.06 11.04
C ASN A 198 -1.25 6.93 9.60
N HIS A 199 -0.28 6.04 9.41
CA HIS A 199 0.40 5.85 8.14
C HIS A 199 0.12 4.47 7.54
N ILE A 200 0.30 4.39 6.23
CA ILE A 200 0.41 3.13 5.50
C ILE A 200 1.88 2.72 5.55
N TYR A 201 2.16 1.57 6.14
CA TYR A 201 3.51 1.01 6.26
C TYR A 201 3.74 -0.09 5.22
N THR A 202 4.87 -0.01 4.53
CA THR A 202 5.31 -1.01 3.56
C THR A 202 6.83 -1.22 3.66
N SER A 203 7.38 -2.18 2.92
CA SER A 203 8.82 -2.46 2.90
C SER A 203 9.30 -2.82 1.50
N PRO A 204 10.56 -2.51 1.11
CA PRO A 204 11.15 -3.06 -0.12
C PRO A 204 11.52 -4.54 0.01
N THR A 205 11.34 -5.17 1.17
CA THR A 205 11.59 -6.61 1.37
C THR A 205 10.43 -7.32 2.06
N ILE A 206 10.03 -8.45 1.47
CA ILE A 206 8.96 -9.26 2.04
C ILE A 206 9.35 -9.86 3.39
N ALA A 207 10.65 -10.09 3.66
CA ALA A 207 11.14 -10.65 4.91
C ALA A 207 10.74 -9.80 6.13
N TYR A 208 10.67 -8.48 5.96
CA TYR A 208 10.21 -7.56 6.99
C TYR A 208 8.68 -7.54 7.07
N SER A 209 8.01 -7.38 5.93
CA SER A 209 6.54 -7.34 5.87
C SER A 209 5.87 -8.64 6.31
N SER A 210 6.54 -9.78 6.22
CA SER A 210 6.00 -11.08 6.65
C SER A 210 6.26 -11.40 8.12
N TYR A 211 6.85 -10.48 8.89
CA TYR A 211 7.07 -10.68 10.32
C TYR A 211 5.74 -10.86 11.04
N GLU A 212 5.70 -11.70 12.08
CA GLU A 212 4.45 -12.13 12.73
C GLU A 212 3.62 -10.98 13.29
N ALA A 213 4.29 -9.92 13.77
CA ALA A 213 3.63 -8.69 14.23
C ALA A 213 2.74 -8.04 13.15
N TYR A 214 3.09 -8.19 11.87
CA TYR A 214 2.38 -7.62 10.73
C TYR A 214 1.53 -8.66 9.98
N CYS A 215 2.04 -9.88 9.90
CA CYS A 215 1.45 -10.98 9.12
C CYS A 215 1.40 -12.27 9.98
N PRO A 216 0.46 -12.35 10.93
CA PRO A 216 0.33 -13.53 11.79
C PRO A 216 -0.08 -14.75 10.95
N PRO A 217 0.54 -15.93 11.18
CA PRO A 217 0.20 -17.13 10.44
C PRO A 217 -1.25 -17.54 10.67
N GLN A 218 -1.87 -18.13 9.63
CA GLN A 218 -3.23 -18.66 9.68
C GLN A 218 -3.17 -20.16 9.40
N ARG A 219 -3.76 -20.96 10.29
CA ARG A 219 -3.81 -22.41 10.11
C ARG A 219 -4.67 -22.77 8.90
N PHE A 220 -4.16 -23.60 8.01
CA PHE A 220 -4.84 -24.05 6.81
C PHE A 220 -4.61 -25.55 6.59
N HIS A 221 -5.69 -26.32 6.42
CA HIS A 221 -5.61 -27.73 6.06
C HIS A 221 -5.93 -27.90 4.57
N SER A 222 -4.97 -28.40 3.79
CA SER A 222 -5.12 -28.64 2.35
C SER A 222 -5.82 -29.97 2.13
N GLN A 223 -6.94 -29.93 1.40
CA GLN A 223 -7.63 -31.14 0.93
C GLN A 223 -6.85 -31.80 -0.20
N GLN A 224 -6.06 -31.04 -0.96
CA GLN A 224 -5.24 -31.58 -2.05
C GLN A 224 -4.08 -32.44 -1.56
N THR A 225 -3.45 -32.07 -0.45
CA THR A 225 -2.27 -32.79 0.08
C THR A 225 -2.54 -33.56 1.36
N GLY A 226 -3.67 -33.32 2.04
CA GLY A 226 -3.98 -33.87 3.36
C GLY A 226 -3.11 -33.28 4.48
N LYS A 227 -2.34 -32.24 4.20
CA LYS A 227 -1.39 -31.63 5.14
C LYS A 227 -1.91 -30.33 5.73
N THR A 228 -1.34 -29.97 6.86
CA THR A 228 -1.63 -28.72 7.55
C THR A 228 -0.48 -27.74 7.36
N TYR A 229 -0.83 -26.47 7.17
CA TYR A 229 0.09 -25.38 6.89
C TYR A 229 -0.20 -24.18 7.78
N ASP A 230 0.85 -23.43 8.08
CA ASP A 230 0.77 -22.03 8.49
C ASP A 230 0.89 -21.14 7.26
N ALA A 231 -0.21 -20.47 6.94
CA ALA A 231 -0.32 -19.58 5.80
C ALA A 231 -0.08 -18.12 6.19
N ARG A 232 0.75 -17.42 5.42
CA ARG A 232 0.99 -15.98 5.53
C ARG A 232 0.60 -15.29 4.24
N LEU A 233 0.06 -14.07 4.37
CA LEU A 233 -0.43 -13.25 3.27
C LEU A 233 0.18 -11.84 3.30
N VAL A 234 0.77 -11.43 2.18
CA VAL A 234 1.37 -10.10 2.00
C VAL A 234 0.82 -9.49 0.71
N LEU A 235 0.51 -8.20 0.71
CA LEU A 235 0.19 -7.46 -0.51
C LEU A 235 1.46 -6.95 -1.17
N GLN A 236 1.66 -7.28 -2.44
CA GLN A 236 2.66 -6.65 -3.29
C GLN A 236 2.08 -5.37 -3.88
N CYS A 237 2.79 -4.27 -3.70
CA CYS A 237 2.27 -2.92 -3.92
C CYS A 237 3.17 -2.12 -4.86
N ARG A 238 2.56 -1.15 -5.54
CA ARG A 238 3.23 -0.03 -6.18
C ARG A 238 3.06 1.19 -5.29
N GLN A 239 4.13 1.94 -5.07
CA GLN A 239 4.08 3.15 -4.26
C GLN A 239 4.63 4.37 -5.00
N GLN A 240 3.89 5.47 -4.95
CA GLN A 240 4.16 6.68 -5.71
C GLN A 240 5.45 7.36 -5.24
N PRO A 241 6.41 7.65 -6.12
CA PRO A 241 7.60 8.41 -5.75
C PRO A 241 7.25 9.78 -5.17
N GLY A 242 7.98 10.21 -4.14
CA GLY A 242 7.75 11.49 -3.46
C GLY A 242 6.57 11.51 -2.49
N SER A 243 5.80 10.42 -2.38
CA SER A 243 4.66 10.33 -1.45
C SER A 243 5.02 9.75 -0.07
N TYR A 244 6.25 9.29 0.12
CA TYR A 244 6.63 8.48 1.29
C TYR A 244 7.94 8.93 1.92
N LYS A 245 8.15 8.47 3.15
CA LYS A 245 9.41 8.57 3.90
C LYS A 245 9.96 7.18 4.15
N VAL A 246 11.27 7.08 4.31
CA VAL A 246 11.99 5.86 4.67
C VAL A 246 12.43 5.98 6.12
N GLN A 247 12.32 4.90 6.88
CA GLN A 247 12.81 4.82 8.25
C GLN A 247 13.36 3.43 8.58
N GLY A 248 13.94 3.33 9.77
CA GLY A 248 14.42 2.07 10.32
C GLY A 248 13.29 1.15 10.80
N GLU A 249 13.67 -0.08 11.11
CA GLU A 249 12.79 -1.10 11.65
C GLU A 249 12.17 -0.69 13.00
N THR A 250 10.93 -1.09 13.23
CA THR A 250 10.17 -0.84 14.47
C THR A 250 9.81 -2.12 15.24
N ILE A 251 10.40 -3.26 14.90
CA ILE A 251 10.20 -4.54 15.61
C ILE A 251 11.28 -4.81 16.67
N ASN A 252 12.16 -3.85 16.90
CA ASN A 252 13.20 -3.87 17.91
C ASN A 252 14.14 -5.08 17.73
N ALA A 253 14.59 -5.29 16.49
CA ALA A 253 15.44 -6.41 16.11
C ALA A 253 16.85 -6.38 16.73
N GLY A 254 17.23 -5.28 17.39
CA GLY A 254 18.56 -5.08 17.95
C GLY A 254 19.62 -5.16 16.85
N SER A 255 20.68 -5.95 17.07
CA SER A 255 21.75 -6.15 16.09
C SER A 255 21.40 -7.15 14.98
N LYS A 256 20.23 -7.81 15.03
CA LYS A 256 19.84 -8.82 14.05
C LYS A 256 19.56 -8.18 12.69
N ARG A 257 20.30 -8.60 11.66
CA ARG A 257 20.01 -8.22 10.27
C ARG A 257 18.71 -8.89 9.81
N LEU A 258 17.71 -8.09 9.42
CA LEU A 258 16.39 -8.59 9.02
C LEU A 258 16.32 -8.99 7.54
N CYS A 259 17.14 -8.36 6.72
CA CYS A 259 17.23 -8.67 5.29
C CYS A 259 18.68 -8.54 4.82
N PRO A 260 19.22 -9.51 4.05
CA PRO A 260 20.59 -9.41 3.53
C PRO A 260 20.79 -8.23 2.57
N PHE A 261 19.74 -7.82 1.85
CA PHE A 261 19.85 -6.83 0.77
C PHE A 261 19.44 -5.41 1.13
N ILE A 262 18.62 -5.26 2.17
CA ILE A 262 18.08 -3.98 2.64
C ILE A 262 18.58 -3.74 4.08
N PRO A 263 19.27 -2.60 4.33
CA PRO A 263 19.67 -2.20 5.68
C PRO A 263 18.48 -2.01 6.63
N ASN A 264 18.66 -2.34 7.91
CA ASN A 264 17.59 -2.20 8.91
C ASN A 264 17.15 -0.75 9.12
N ASP A 265 18.02 0.24 8.89
CA ASP A 265 17.72 1.68 8.99
C ASP A 265 16.93 2.24 7.79
N GLN A 266 16.70 1.41 6.77
CA GLN A 266 15.97 1.76 5.54
C GLN A 266 14.90 0.73 5.15
N ILE A 267 14.54 -0.16 6.08
CA ILE A 267 13.69 -1.31 5.77
C ILE A 267 12.19 -1.00 5.81
N GLU A 268 11.80 0.12 6.41
CA GLU A 268 10.40 0.52 6.51
C GLU A 268 10.13 1.79 5.70
N ILE A 269 9.03 1.77 4.96
CA ILE A 269 8.56 2.87 4.14
C ILE A 269 7.15 3.22 4.60
N PHE A 270 6.89 4.49 4.87
CA PHE A 270 5.58 4.93 5.33
C PHE A 270 5.07 6.17 4.60
N THR A 271 3.74 6.28 4.51
CA THR A 271 3.06 7.42 3.89
C THR A 271 1.73 7.72 4.59
N GLU A 272 1.38 9.00 4.66
CA GLU A 272 0.03 9.48 5.04
C GLU A 272 -0.84 9.79 3.81
N VAL A 273 -0.26 9.76 2.61
CA VAL A 273 -0.95 10.13 1.37
C VAL A 273 -1.87 8.98 0.96
N ARG A 274 -3.18 9.19 1.08
CA ARG A 274 -4.18 8.24 0.58
C ARG A 274 -4.01 8.05 -0.93
N ALA A 275 -4.35 6.85 -1.41
CA ALA A 275 -4.20 6.42 -2.80
C ALA A 275 -2.76 6.39 -3.35
N ALA A 276 -1.72 6.75 -2.58
CA ALA A 276 -0.32 6.69 -3.05
C ALA A 276 0.27 5.26 -3.05
N VAL A 277 -0.49 4.27 -2.58
CA VAL A 277 -0.12 2.85 -2.57
C VAL A 277 -1.22 2.06 -3.27
N VAL A 278 -0.83 1.27 -4.27
CA VAL A 278 -1.75 0.44 -5.07
C VAL A 278 -1.33 -1.02 -4.97
N PRO A 279 -2.13 -1.90 -4.36
CA PRO A 279 -1.85 -3.32 -4.37
C PRO A 279 -2.06 -3.89 -5.77
N TYR A 280 -1.17 -4.76 -6.23
CA TYR A 280 -1.26 -5.42 -7.54
C TYR A 280 -1.03 -6.93 -7.48
N GLY A 281 -0.71 -7.48 -6.31
CA GLY A 281 -0.61 -8.91 -6.12
C GLY A 281 -0.83 -9.32 -4.68
N VAL A 282 -1.42 -10.50 -4.49
CA VAL A 282 -1.50 -11.20 -3.21
C VAL A 282 -0.41 -12.25 -3.18
N LEU A 283 0.55 -12.12 -2.27
CA LEU A 283 1.61 -13.09 -2.05
C LEU A 283 1.21 -14.01 -0.90
N ILE A 284 1.23 -15.31 -1.16
CA ILE A 284 0.96 -16.36 -0.18
C ILE A 284 2.24 -17.16 0.05
N HIS A 285 2.53 -17.42 1.32
CA HIS A 285 3.54 -18.37 1.74
C HIS A 285 2.93 -19.40 2.67
N LEU A 286 3.18 -20.67 2.39
CA LEU A 286 2.76 -21.80 3.20
C LEU A 286 3.99 -22.49 3.79
N THR A 287 3.94 -22.75 5.10
CA THR A 287 4.90 -23.59 5.82
C THR A 287 4.15 -24.78 6.39
N GLU A 288 4.57 -26.00 6.07
CA GLU A 288 3.96 -27.22 6.62
C GLU A 288 4.21 -27.31 8.14
N VAL A 289 3.22 -27.79 8.89
CA VAL A 289 3.26 -27.93 10.36
C VAL A 289 2.94 -29.35 10.80
#